data_AF-A0A3P6EIS3-F1
#
_entry.id   AF-A0A3P6EIS3-F1
#
_cell.length_a   1.000
_cell.length_b   1.000
_cell.length_c   1.000
_cell.angle_alpha   90.00
_cell.angle_beta   90.00
_cell.angle_gamma   90.00
#
_symmetry.space_group_name_H-M   'P 1'
#
loop_
_entity.id
_entity.type
_entity.pdbx_description
1 polymer ?
#
loop_
_entity_poly.entity_id
_entity_poly.type
_entity_poly.pdbx_seq_one_letter_code
_entity_poly.pdbx_strand_id
1 'polypeptide(L)' 'MFALVFVVFDVETVSLYLWAMSFDVLGISAFIKAFIFVLILILGLVYAWRKGALEWS' A
#
# COMPACT_ATOMS: atom_id res chain seq x y z
N MET A 1 -0.33 18.15 -2.85
CA MET A 1 -0.28 16.74 -3.32
C MET A 1 -0.41 15.71 -2.19
N PHE A 2 -0.02 16.04 -0.96
CA PHE A 2 -0.12 15.14 0.22
C PHE A 2 -1.51 14.56 0.47
N ALA A 3 -2.59 15.35 0.38
CA ALA A 3 -3.95 14.86 0.64
C ALA A 3 -4.38 13.72 -0.29
N LEU A 4 -3.96 13.78 -1.56
CA LEU A 4 -4.29 12.77 -2.56
C LEU A 4 -3.52 11.46 -2.31
N VAL A 5 -2.23 11.58 -1.97
CA VAL A 5 -1.39 10.43 -1.55
C VAL A 5 -1.92 9.83 -0.24
N PHE A 6 -2.36 10.66 0.70
CA PHE A 6 -2.94 10.21 1.97
C PHE A 6 -4.24 9.41 1.77
N VAL A 7 -5.18 9.93 0.97
CA VAL A 7 -6.44 9.22 0.66
C VAL A 7 -6.16 7.89 -0.05
N VAL A 8 -5.23 7.85 -1.00
CA VAL A 8 -4.82 6.61 -1.66
C VAL A 8 -4.20 5.63 -0.67
N PHE A 9 -3.34 6.09 0.23
CA PHE A 9 -2.70 5.22 1.22
C PHE A 9 -3.72 4.67 2.25
N ASP A 10 -4.71 5.48 2.61
CA ASP A 10 -5.81 5.08 3.50
C ASP A 10 -6.67 3.96 2.89
N VAL A 11 -7.11 4.12 1.63
CA VAL A 11 -7.91 3.09 0.95
C VAL A 11 -7.13 1.79 0.75
N GLU A 12 -5.83 1.87 0.47
CA GLU A 12 -4.97 0.69 0.32
C GLU A 12 -4.75 -0.04 1.66
N THR A 13 -4.72 0.69 2.78
CA THR A 13 -4.64 0.10 4.13
C THR A 13 -5.92 -0.67 4.47
N VAL A 14 -7.10 -0.16 4.08
CA VAL A 14 -8.36 -0.89 4.20
C VAL A 14 -8.34 -2.17 3.37
N SER A 15 -7.76 -2.14 2.17
CA SER A 15 -7.59 -3.32 1.32
C SER A 15 -6.69 -4.38 1.98
N LEU A 16 -5.56 -3.96 2.57
CA LEU A 16 -4.68 -4.84 3.35
C LEU A 16 -5.40 -5.45 4.56
N TYR A 17 -6.26 -4.68 5.23
CA TYR A 17 -7.03 -5.16 6.38
C TYR A 17 -8.03 -6.26 6.00
N LEU A 18 -8.80 -6.07 4.92
CA LEU A 18 -9.73 -7.10 4.40
C LEU A 18 -9.00 -8.38 4.00
N TRP A 19 -7.83 -8.20 3.41
CA TRP A 19 -6.98 -9.30 3.03
C TRP A 19 -6.40 -10.04 4.25
N ALA A 20 -5.99 -9.33 5.30
CA ALA A 20 -5.52 -9.91 6.57
C ALA A 20 -6.65 -10.66 7.30
N MET A 21 -7.88 -10.19 7.20
CA MET A 21 -9.05 -10.90 7.73
C MET A 21 -9.33 -12.21 6.97
N SER A 22 -8.98 -12.28 5.68
CA SER A 22 -9.16 -13.48 4.84
C SER A 22 -7.96 -14.44 4.89
N PHE A 23 -6.97 -14.15 5.73
CA PHE A 23 -5.69 -14.87 5.76
C PHE A 23 -5.80 -16.31 6.29
N ASP A 24 -6.80 -16.58 7.12
CA ASP A 24 -7.08 -17.88 7.75
C ASP A 24 -7.29 -19.02 6.73
N VAL A 25 -7.79 -18.70 5.54
CA VAL A 25 -8.24 -19.71 4.55
C VAL A 25 -7.18 -20.02 3.48
N LEU A 26 -6.22 -19.11 3.26
CA LEU A 26 -5.36 -19.11 2.06
C LEU A 26 -3.87 -19.36 2.33
N GLY A 27 -3.44 -19.41 3.61
CA GLY A 27 -2.09 -19.83 4.01
C GLY A 27 -0.93 -19.08 3.33
N ILE A 28 0.14 -19.81 2.97
CA ILE A 28 1.38 -19.25 2.38
C ILE A 28 1.13 -18.54 1.03
N SER A 29 0.16 -19.01 0.24
CA SER A 29 -0.20 -18.39 -1.04
C SER A 29 -0.79 -17.00 -0.85
N ALA A 30 -1.50 -16.76 0.26
CA ALA A 30 -1.86 -15.41 0.63
C ALA A 30 -0.59 -14.61 0.92
N PHE A 31 0.31 -15.09 1.77
CA PHE A 31 1.48 -14.30 2.20
C PHE A 31 2.23 -13.63 1.04
N ILE A 32 2.45 -14.38 -0.06
CA ILE A 32 3.09 -13.87 -1.28
C ILE A 32 2.28 -12.73 -1.94
N LYS A 33 0.95 -12.84 -1.97
CA LYS A 33 0.06 -11.80 -2.53
C LYS A 33 0.12 -10.49 -1.75
N ALA A 34 0.13 -10.54 -0.41
CA ALA A 34 0.31 -9.30 0.36
C ALA A 34 1.72 -8.74 0.26
N PHE A 35 2.73 -9.60 0.20
CA PHE A 35 4.10 -9.13 0.00
C PHE A 35 4.23 -8.33 -1.29
N ILE A 36 3.65 -8.84 -2.40
CA ILE A 36 3.56 -8.12 -3.67
C ILE A 36 2.76 -6.81 -3.53
N PHE A 37 1.63 -6.83 -2.82
CA PHE A 37 0.80 -5.64 -2.63
C PHE A 37 1.55 -4.52 -1.88
N VAL A 38 2.21 -4.87 -0.79
CA VAL A 38 3.06 -3.94 -0.02
C VAL A 38 4.23 -3.43 -0.86
N LEU A 39 4.84 -4.29 -1.69
CA LEU A 39 5.92 -3.87 -2.58
C LEU A 39 5.47 -2.79 -3.57
N ILE A 40 4.27 -2.95 -4.15
CA ILE A 40 3.67 -1.99 -5.07
C ILE A 40 3.40 -0.65 -4.36
N LEU A 41 2.93 -0.68 -3.11
CA LEU A 41 2.73 0.52 -2.30
C LEU A 41 4.04 1.28 -2.05
N ILE A 42 5.10 0.55 -1.69
CA ILE A 42 6.43 1.16 -1.47
C ILE A 42 6.95 1.78 -2.77
N LEU A 43 6.78 1.09 -3.91
CA LEU A 43 7.18 1.64 -5.21
C LEU A 43 6.37 2.89 -5.58
N GLY A 44 5.06 2.89 -5.32
CA GLY A 44 4.19 4.05 -5.52
C GLY A 44 4.61 5.23 -4.64
N LEU A 45 4.95 4.97 -3.38
CA LEU A 45 5.44 5.98 -2.44
C LEU A 45 6.80 6.53 -2.85
N VAL A 46 7.75 5.67 -3.23
CA VAL A 46 9.07 6.08 -3.74
C VAL A 46 8.93 6.90 -5.02
N TYR A 47 8.00 6.54 -5.91
CA TYR A 47 7.73 7.31 -7.12
C TYR A 47 7.14 8.69 -6.79
N ALA A 48 6.16 8.76 -5.89
CA ALA A 48 5.59 10.02 -5.42
C ALA A 48 6.63 10.91 -4.74
N TRP A 49 7.54 10.31 -3.97
CA TRP A 49 8.67 11.00 -3.34
C TRP A 49 9.64 11.56 -4.39
N ARG A 50 10.05 10.75 -5.37
CA ARG A 50 10.94 11.17 -6.47
C ARG A 50 10.35 12.27 -7.34
N LYS A 51 9.03 12.38 -7.41
CA LYS A 51 8.33 13.45 -8.13
C LYS A 51 8.17 14.75 -7.33
N GLY A 52 8.73 14.83 -6.12
CA GLY A 52 8.65 16.02 -5.27
C GLY A 52 7.28 16.22 -4.61
N ALA A 53 6.38 15.23 -4.64
CA ALA A 53 5.06 15.35 -4.01
C ALA A 53 5.10 15.33 -2.47
N LEU A 54 6.26 14.98 -1.91
CA LEU A 54 6.57 14.96 -0.47
C LEU A 54 7.50 16.11 -0.04
N GLU A 55 7.86 17.04 -0.94
CA GLU A 55 8.65 18.20 -0.58
C GLU A 55 7.79 19.19 0.22
N TRP A 56 8.00 19.20 1.52
CA TRP A 56 7.62 20.30 2.40
C TRP A 56 8.57 21.47 2.11
N SER A 57 8.04 22.57 1.59
CA SER A 57 8.63 23.89 1.88
C SER A 57 8.05 24.42 3.18
#